data_AF-A0A409XQP2-F1
#
_entry.id   AF-A0A409XQP2-F1
#
_cell.length_a   1.000
_cell.length_b   1.000
_cell.length_c   1.000
_cell.angle_alpha   90.00
_cell.angle_beta   90.00
_cell.angle_gamma   90.00
#
_symmetry.space_group_name_H-M   'P 1'
#
loop_
_entity.id
_entity.type
_entity.pdbx_description
1 polymer ?
#
loop_
_entity_poly.entity_id
_entity_poly.type
_entity_poly.pdbx_seq_one_letter_code
_entity_poly.pdbx_strand_id
1 'polypeptide(L)'
;MSQTVQDLPVRILSFNCAKSSLSVETILEHFVLAYDIVFIQEPPWRFVCSTPSTSRKSGDDVIGAPLHPSWLPMVRNPEPDTRPRVMAYVSNRLKEFWPSMRRDLIDHRDVLILSLFANGQSYNLMNVYSDKTHTAAEEAASLPPFIYMG
;
A
#
# COMPACT_ATOMS: atom_id res chain seq x y z
N MET A 1 35.19 16.24 -3.34
CA MET A 1 34.48 15.96 -4.61
C MET A 1 33.11 15.41 -4.24
N SER A 2 32.07 16.24 -4.34
CA SER A 2 30.69 15.83 -4.02
C SER A 2 30.21 14.91 -5.13
N GLN A 3 29.97 13.63 -4.83
CA GLN A 3 29.25 12.76 -5.76
C GLN A 3 27.83 13.34 -5.87
N THR A 4 27.49 13.85 -7.06
CA THR A 4 26.11 14.08 -7.46
C THR A 4 25.36 12.76 -7.27
N VAL A 5 24.55 12.68 -6.20
CA VAL A 5 23.49 11.70 -6.11
C VAL A 5 22.66 11.93 -7.37
N GLN A 6 22.70 10.98 -8.30
CA GLN A 6 21.83 11.04 -9.47
C GLN A 6 20.39 11.04 -8.95
N ASP A 7 19.62 12.06 -9.32
CA ASP A 7 18.18 12.15 -9.04
C ASP A 7 17.46 11.03 -9.80
N LEU A 8 17.50 9.81 -9.25
CA LEU A 8 16.79 8.68 -9.81
C LEU A 8 15.29 8.87 -9.56
N PRO A 9 14.44 8.76 -10.60
CA PRO A 9 13.00 8.93 -10.44
C PRO A 9 12.42 7.80 -9.58
N VAL A 10 11.46 8.13 -8.71
CA VAL A 10 10.65 7.15 -8.00
C VAL A 10 9.71 6.47 -8.98
N ARG A 11 9.82 5.14 -9.13
CA ARG A 11 9.00 4.36 -10.05
C ARG A 11 7.82 3.75 -9.33
N ILE A 12 6.61 4.02 -9.84
CA ILE A 12 5.36 3.59 -9.21
C ILE A 12 4.60 2.67 -10.17
N LEU A 13 4.17 1.52 -9.68
CA LEU A 13 3.22 0.63 -10.35
C LEU A 13 1.85 0.79 -9.71
N SER A 14 0.78 0.89 -10.51
CA SER A 14 -0.61 0.79 -10.05
C SER A 14 -1.27 -0.39 -10.75
N PHE A 15 -1.88 -1.30 -10.00
CA PHE A 15 -2.44 -2.53 -10.57
C PHE A 15 -3.63 -3.07 -9.77
N ASN A 16 -4.77 -3.29 -10.44
CA ASN A 16 -5.90 -3.98 -9.85
C ASN A 16 -5.66 -5.50 -9.93
N CYS A 17 -5.50 -6.14 -8.77
CA CYS A 17 -5.22 -7.57 -8.68
C CYS A 17 -6.46 -8.47 -8.79
N ALA A 18 -7.68 -7.92 -8.74
CA ALA A 18 -8.92 -8.69 -8.69
C ALA A 18 -8.87 -9.85 -7.66
N LYS A 19 -8.25 -9.60 -6.50
CA LYS A 19 -8.05 -10.53 -5.37
C LYS A 19 -7.10 -11.70 -5.67
N SER A 20 -6.32 -11.64 -6.76
CA SER A 20 -5.33 -12.64 -7.12
C SER A 20 -4.08 -12.58 -6.22
N SER A 21 -3.87 -13.62 -5.42
CA SER A 21 -2.65 -13.73 -4.60
C SER A 21 -1.40 -13.97 -5.42
N LEU A 22 -1.50 -14.79 -6.47
CA LEU A 22 -0.39 -15.07 -7.36
C LEU A 22 0.15 -13.80 -8.02
N SER A 23 -0.75 -12.88 -8.39
CA SER A 23 -0.37 -11.59 -8.97
C SER A 23 0.44 -10.75 -7.99
N VAL A 24 -0.02 -10.62 -6.74
CA VAL A 24 0.71 -9.87 -5.72
C VAL A 24 2.06 -10.53 -5.42
N GLU A 25 2.10 -11.84 -5.22
CA GLU A 25 3.33 -12.58 -4.93
C GLU A 25 4.36 -12.43 -6.06
N THR A 26 3.93 -12.54 -7.31
CA THR A 26 4.79 -12.34 -8.49
C THR A 26 5.36 -10.93 -8.54
N ILE A 27 4.53 -9.91 -8.28
CA ILE A 27 4.97 -8.50 -8.25
C ILE A 27 6.01 -8.30 -7.14
N LEU A 28 5.74 -8.81 -5.93
CA LEU A 28 6.63 -8.61 -4.79
C LEU A 28 7.98 -9.31 -4.98
N GLU A 29 8.00 -10.49 -5.57
CA GLU A 29 9.24 -11.26 -5.80
C GLU A 29 10.06 -10.69 -6.96
N HIS A 30 9.44 -10.44 -8.11
CA HIS A 30 10.18 -10.16 -9.34
C HIS A 30 10.41 -8.67 -9.59
N PHE A 31 9.62 -7.77 -9.01
CA PHE A 31 9.68 -6.34 -9.33
C PHE A 31 10.40 -5.48 -8.29
N VAL A 32 11.10 -6.09 -7.32
CA VAL A 32 11.88 -5.40 -6.27
C VAL A 32 12.86 -4.35 -6.82
N LEU A 33 13.43 -4.61 -8.01
CA LEU A 33 14.40 -3.72 -8.65
C LEU A 33 13.76 -2.79 -9.71
N ALA A 34 12.51 -3.03 -10.08
CA ALA A 34 11.81 -2.33 -11.15
C ALA A 34 10.93 -1.18 -10.65
N TYR A 35 10.35 -1.31 -9.45
CA TYR A 35 9.49 -0.30 -8.86
C TYR A 35 9.88 -0.03 -7.41
N ASP A 36 9.59 1.19 -6.97
CA ASP A 36 9.84 1.66 -5.60
C ASP A 36 8.54 1.69 -4.79
N ILE A 37 7.39 1.85 -5.46
CA ILE A 37 6.06 1.80 -4.86
C ILE A 37 5.14 0.97 -5.74
N VAL A 38 4.32 0.12 -5.13
CA VAL A 38 3.27 -0.64 -5.82
C VAL A 38 1.94 -0.34 -5.15
N PHE A 39 1.04 0.34 -5.86
CA PHE A 39 -0.35 0.48 -5.50
C PHE A 39 -1.17 -0.69 -6.03
N ILE A 40 -1.92 -1.33 -5.14
CA ILE A 40 -2.77 -2.47 -5.47
C ILE A 40 -4.22 -2.10 -5.19
N GLN A 41 -5.10 -2.33 -6.16
CA GLN A 41 -6.55 -2.36 -5.95
C GLN A 41 -7.05 -3.80 -5.91
N GLU A 42 -8.14 -4.01 -5.17
CA GLU A 42 -8.71 -5.32 -4.86
C GLU A 42 -7.66 -6.34 -4.40
N PRO A 43 -6.92 -6.07 -3.31
CA PRO A 43 -5.90 -6.99 -2.84
C PRO A 43 -6.50 -8.32 -2.35
N PRO A 44 -5.76 -9.43 -2.44
CA PRO A 44 -6.10 -10.65 -1.72
C PRO A 44 -6.10 -10.36 -0.21
N TRP A 45 -7.04 -10.94 0.52
CA TRP A 45 -7.09 -10.88 1.99
C TRP A 45 -7.29 -12.28 2.53
N ARG A 46 -6.18 -12.99 2.74
CA ARG A 46 -6.16 -14.42 3.10
C ARG A 46 -5.20 -14.69 4.23
N PHE A 47 -5.21 -15.94 4.71
CA PHE A 47 -4.26 -16.44 5.70
C PHE A 47 -2.82 -16.15 5.26
N VAL A 48 -2.04 -15.54 6.17
CA VAL A 48 -0.63 -15.18 6.00
C VAL A 48 0.25 -16.09 6.84
N CYS A 49 -0.08 -16.27 8.12
CA CYS A 49 0.65 -17.13 9.04
C CYS A 49 -0.19 -17.46 10.28
N SER A 50 0.22 -18.46 11.07
CA SER A 50 -0.38 -18.70 12.40
C SER A 50 0.53 -18.09 13.47
N THR A 51 -0.07 -17.43 14.46
CA THR A 51 0.63 -16.88 15.63
C THR A 51 0.37 -17.72 16.88
N PRO A 52 1.31 -17.81 17.83
CA PRO A 52 1.09 -18.55 19.07
C PRO A 52 -0.15 -18.05 19.83
N SER A 53 -1.04 -18.96 20.21
CA SER A 53 -2.26 -18.64 20.96
C SER A 53 -2.19 -19.24 22.36
N THR A 54 -2.71 -18.51 23.34
CA THR A 54 -2.90 -19.03 24.71
C THR A 54 -4.13 -19.93 24.83
N SER A 55 -5.02 -19.90 23.83
CA SER A 55 -6.29 -20.62 23.84
C SER A 55 -6.35 -21.81 22.87
N ARG A 56 -5.52 -21.80 21.81
CA ARG A 56 -5.47 -22.87 20.78
C ARG A 56 -4.06 -23.39 20.58
N LYS A 57 -3.90 -24.73 20.64
CA LYS A 57 -2.61 -25.39 20.38
C LYS A 57 -2.08 -25.18 18.95
N SER A 58 -2.96 -24.94 17.98
CA SER A 58 -2.60 -24.67 16.58
C SER A 58 -2.10 -23.25 16.34
N GLY A 59 -2.23 -22.35 17.32
CA GLY A 59 -2.11 -20.91 17.09
C GLY A 59 -3.39 -20.30 16.52
N ASP A 60 -3.39 -18.97 16.43
CA ASP A 60 -4.44 -18.17 15.81
C ASP A 60 -4.01 -17.75 14.40
N ASP A 61 -4.94 -17.90 13.44
CA ASP A 61 -4.72 -17.57 12.04
C ASP A 61 -4.64 -16.05 11.84
N VAL A 62 -3.53 -15.58 11.29
CA VAL A 62 -3.34 -14.19 10.87
C VAL A 62 -3.79 -14.08 9.42
N ILE A 63 -4.86 -13.32 9.20
CA ILE A 63 -5.31 -12.93 7.87
C ILE A 63 -4.72 -11.55 7.55
N GLY A 64 -4.14 -11.38 6.36
CA GLY A 64 -3.55 -10.10 6.00
C GLY A 64 -2.96 -10.03 4.60
N ALA A 65 -2.19 -8.97 4.39
CA ALA A 65 -1.40 -8.74 3.19
C ALA A 65 -0.24 -9.75 3.08
N PRO A 66 0.08 -10.25 1.87
CA PRO A 66 1.33 -10.96 1.63
C PRO A 66 2.54 -10.15 2.12
N LEU A 67 3.44 -10.78 2.86
CA LEU A 67 4.64 -10.15 3.38
C LEU A 67 5.85 -10.55 2.54
N HIS A 68 6.75 -9.61 2.29
CA HIS A 68 8.00 -9.86 1.58
C HIS A 68 9.11 -8.98 2.18
N PRO A 69 10.33 -9.51 2.44
CA PRO A 69 11.37 -8.81 3.19
C PRO A 69 11.80 -7.47 2.60
N SER A 70 11.73 -7.32 1.26
CA SER A 70 12.09 -6.09 0.55
C SER A 70 11.01 -5.00 0.54
N TRP A 71 9.81 -5.30 1.02
CA TRP A 71 8.65 -4.41 0.92
C TRP A 71 8.03 -4.12 2.29
N LEU A 72 7.63 -2.87 2.49
CA LEU A 72 6.81 -2.42 3.60
C LEU A 72 5.34 -2.38 3.15
N PRO A 73 4.46 -3.27 3.65
CA PRO A 73 3.03 -3.20 3.35
C PRO A 73 2.39 -2.00 4.07
N MET A 74 1.60 -1.24 3.32
CA MET A 74 0.82 -0.08 3.77
C MET A 74 -0.64 -0.38 3.48
N VAL A 75 -1.41 -0.69 4.52
CA VAL A 75 -2.82 -1.06 4.39
C VAL A 75 -3.59 -0.61 5.63
N ARG A 76 -4.82 -0.12 5.42
CA ARG A 76 -5.75 0.20 6.52
C ARG A 76 -6.01 -1.08 7.32
N ASN A 77 -6.00 -0.98 8.65
CA ASN A 77 -6.48 -2.07 9.49
C ASN A 77 -7.97 -2.29 9.17
N PRO A 78 -8.36 -3.47 8.66
CA PRO A 78 -9.76 -3.70 8.34
C PRO A 78 -10.60 -3.74 9.61
N GLU A 79 -11.82 -3.23 9.52
CA GLU A 79 -12.87 -3.52 10.50
C GLU A 79 -13.22 -5.02 10.45
N PRO A 80 -13.76 -5.60 11.53
CA PRO A 80 -14.23 -6.99 11.53
C PRO A 80 -15.11 -7.28 10.32
N ASP A 81 -14.88 -8.42 9.66
CA ASP A 81 -15.58 -8.88 8.46
C ASP A 81 -15.44 -8.00 7.20
N THR A 82 -14.61 -6.95 7.25
CA THR A 82 -14.29 -6.13 6.07
C THR A 82 -12.93 -6.51 5.50
N ARG A 83 -12.75 -6.26 4.19
CA ARG A 83 -11.47 -6.47 3.50
C ARG A 83 -11.01 -5.14 2.91
N PRO A 84 -9.73 -4.76 2.99
CA PRO A 84 -9.26 -3.56 2.30
C PRO A 84 -9.53 -3.68 0.80
N ARG A 85 -9.94 -2.57 0.16
CA ARG A 85 -10.06 -2.51 -1.31
C ARG A 85 -8.83 -1.92 -1.98
N VAL A 86 -8.00 -1.23 -1.22
CA VAL A 86 -6.71 -0.69 -1.68
C VAL A 86 -5.61 -1.02 -0.69
N MET A 87 -4.39 -1.16 -1.19
CA MET A 87 -3.17 -1.22 -0.39
C MET A 87 -1.98 -0.66 -1.18
N ALA A 88 -0.85 -0.47 -0.50
CA ALA A 88 0.40 -0.17 -1.16
C ALA A 88 1.54 -1.02 -0.59
N TYR A 89 2.57 -1.26 -1.39
CA TYR A 89 3.86 -1.76 -0.95
C TYR A 89 4.91 -0.71 -1.25
N VAL A 90 5.69 -0.35 -0.24
CA VAL A 90 6.79 0.61 -0.37
C VAL A 90 8.10 -0.16 -0.27
N SER A 91 8.97 0.00 -1.27
CA SER A 91 10.29 -0.62 -1.27
C SER A 91 11.08 -0.15 -0.06
N ASN A 92 11.84 -1.06 0.55
CA ASN A 92 12.73 -0.72 1.66
C ASN A 92 13.76 0.37 1.29
N ARG A 93 14.03 0.58 0.01
CA ARG A 93 14.87 1.67 -0.51
C ARG A 93 14.33 3.05 -0.15
N LEU A 94 13.02 3.17 0.02
CA LEU A 94 12.35 4.43 0.37
C LEU A 94 12.13 4.62 1.88
N LYS A 95 12.67 3.74 2.74
CA LYS A 95 12.50 3.85 4.21
C LYS A 95 12.99 5.18 4.78
N GLU A 96 14.05 5.75 4.20
CA GLU A 96 14.61 7.04 4.61
C GLU A 96 13.64 8.21 4.38
N PHE A 97 12.65 8.04 3.50
CA PHE A 97 11.60 9.02 3.25
C PHE A 97 10.37 8.87 4.17
N TRP A 98 10.49 8.10 5.27
CA TRP A 98 9.46 7.97 6.30
C TRP A 98 8.04 7.73 5.74
N PRO A 99 7.84 6.68 4.94
CA PRO A 99 6.54 6.38 4.34
C PRO A 99 5.46 6.25 5.42
N SER A 100 4.36 6.99 5.25
CA SER A 100 3.25 7.01 6.21
C SER A 100 1.89 7.06 5.51
N MET A 101 0.88 6.46 6.13
CA MET A 101 -0.50 6.56 5.65
C MET A 101 -1.20 7.76 6.29
N ARG A 102 -1.80 8.65 5.48
CA ARG A 102 -2.50 9.86 5.94
C ARG A 102 -3.99 9.62 6.21
N ARG A 103 -4.25 8.72 7.17
CA ARG A 103 -5.63 8.41 7.62
C ARG A 103 -6.31 9.58 8.35
N ASP A 104 -5.52 10.55 8.82
CA ASP A 104 -6.01 11.81 9.38
C ASP A 104 -6.70 12.70 8.34
N LEU A 105 -6.39 12.52 7.05
CA LEU A 105 -7.01 13.25 5.95
C LEU A 105 -8.26 12.54 5.42
N ILE A 106 -8.17 11.22 5.25
CA ILE A 106 -9.28 10.36 4.85
C ILE A 106 -9.05 8.94 5.36
N ASP A 107 -10.06 8.37 6.01
CA ASP A 107 -10.05 6.96 6.45
C ASP A 107 -11.15 6.19 5.72
N HIS A 108 -11.02 6.09 4.39
CA HIS A 108 -11.97 5.40 3.52
C HIS A 108 -11.43 4.05 3.05
N ARG A 109 -12.28 3.03 2.96
CA ARG A 109 -11.89 1.65 2.58
C ARG A 109 -11.26 1.55 1.17
N ASP A 110 -11.63 2.48 0.32
CA ASP A 110 -11.30 2.51 -1.11
C ASP A 110 -10.25 3.59 -1.45
N VAL A 111 -9.74 4.31 -0.45
CA VAL A 111 -8.73 5.36 -0.64
C VAL A 111 -7.56 5.12 0.29
N LEU A 112 -6.33 5.20 -0.24
CA LEU A 112 -5.10 5.19 0.53
C LEU A 112 -4.24 6.37 0.12
N ILE A 113 -3.90 7.23 1.07
CA ILE A 113 -2.93 8.31 0.86
C ILE A 113 -1.61 7.88 1.50
N LEU A 114 -0.58 7.74 0.65
CA LEU A 114 0.79 7.49 1.04
C LEU A 114 1.57 8.81 1.00
N SER A 115 2.12 9.21 2.14
CA SER A 115 3.03 10.36 2.25
C SER A 115 4.47 9.89 2.31
N LEU A 116 5.33 10.51 1.51
CA LEU A 116 6.78 10.42 1.58
C LEU A 116 7.36 11.77 2.00
N PHE A 117 8.28 11.78 2.95
CA PHE A 117 8.93 12.98 3.45
C PHE A 117 10.34 13.11 2.89
N ALA A 118 10.61 14.16 2.12
CA ALA A 118 11.93 14.46 1.57
C ALA A 118 12.17 15.97 1.56
N ASN A 119 13.40 16.41 1.86
CA ASN A 119 13.82 17.82 1.78
C ASN A 119 12.91 18.79 2.56
N GLY A 120 12.39 18.37 3.72
CA GLY A 120 11.48 19.18 4.53
C GLY A 120 10.05 19.29 4.00
N GLN A 121 9.71 18.54 2.94
CA GLN A 121 8.39 18.56 2.28
C GLN A 121 7.76 17.17 2.28
N SER A 122 6.43 17.13 2.27
CA SER A 122 5.66 15.89 2.14
C SER A 122 5.09 15.75 0.73
N TYR A 123 5.36 14.61 0.10
CA TYR A 123 4.83 14.21 -1.18
C TYR A 123 3.73 13.18 -0.96
N ASN A 124 2.50 13.55 -1.28
CA ASN A 124 1.33 12.71 -1.04
C ASN A 124 0.86 12.08 -2.36
N LEU A 125 0.81 10.76 -2.36
CA LEU A 125 0.37 9.90 -3.46
C LEU A 125 -0.93 9.23 -3.04
N MET A 126 -1.91 9.15 -3.94
CA MET A 126 -3.22 8.58 -3.62
C MET A 126 -3.53 7.36 -4.50
N ASN A 127 -3.85 6.24 -3.86
CA ASN A 127 -4.43 5.07 -4.49
C ASN A 127 -5.94 5.07 -4.25
N VAL A 128 -6.73 5.04 -5.33
CA VAL A 128 -8.19 5.02 -5.27
C VAL A 128 -8.73 3.82 -6.03
N TYR A 129 -9.62 3.07 -5.40
CA TYR A 129 -10.48 2.12 -6.09
C TYR A 129 -11.84 2.76 -6.32
N SER A 130 -12.18 3.02 -7.57
CA SER A 130 -13.50 3.54 -7.92
C SER A 130 -14.46 2.38 -8.16
N ASP A 131 -15.39 2.18 -7.23
CA ASP A 131 -16.47 1.20 -7.42
C ASP A 131 -17.59 1.77 -8.32
N LYS A 132 -18.62 0.98 -8.58
CA LYS A 132 -19.74 1.38 -9.47
C LYS A 132 -20.51 2.62 -9.01
N THR A 133 -20.37 2.99 -7.74
CA THR A 133 -21.02 4.17 -7.16
C THR A 133 -20.13 5.41 -7.21
N HIS A 134 -18.84 5.25 -7.54
CA HIS A 134 -17.83 6.32 -7.64
C HIS A 134 -17.64 7.17 -6.37
N THR A 135 -18.25 6.80 -5.25
CA THR A 135 -18.22 7.53 -3.96
C THR A 135 -16.80 7.89 -3.53
N ALA A 136 -15.84 6.96 -3.67
CA ALA A 136 -14.45 7.17 -3.30
C ALA A 136 -13.74 8.27 -4.13
N ALA A 137 -14.09 8.39 -5.43
CA ALA A 137 -13.51 9.40 -6.30
C ALA A 137 -14.10 10.79 -6.02
N GLU A 138 -15.39 10.86 -5.69
CA GLU A 138 -16.05 12.11 -5.29
C GLU A 138 -15.50 12.63 -3.95
N GLU A 139 -15.35 11.77 -2.94
CA GLU A 139 -14.74 12.15 -1.67
C GLU A 139 -13.28 12.57 -1.85
N ALA A 140 -12.52 11.84 -2.67
CA ALA A 140 -11.13 12.19 -2.99
C ALA A 140 -11.01 13.55 -3.70
N ALA A 141 -11.99 13.95 -4.51
CA ALA A 141 -11.99 15.24 -5.20
C ALA A 141 -12.12 16.45 -4.24
N SER A 142 -12.60 16.23 -3.02
CA SER A 142 -12.69 17.28 -1.98
C SER A 142 -11.37 17.54 -1.24
N LEU A 143 -10.37 16.68 -1.47
CA LEU A 143 -9.09 16.75 -0.80
C LEU A 143 -8.10 17.71 -1.50
N PRO A 144 -7.02 18.13 -0.81
CA PRO A 144 -5.94 18.91 -1.43
C PRO A 144 -5.39 18.22 -2.69
N PRO A 145 -4.78 18.96 -3.63
CA PRO A 145 -4.25 18.37 -4.85
C PRO A 145 -3.17 17.33 -4.53
N PHE A 146 -3.47 16.07 -4.87
CA PHE A 146 -2.59 14.93 -4.71
C PHE A 146 -2.24 14.33 -6.07
N ILE A 147 -1.10 13.64 -6.16
CA ILE A 147 -0.78 12.86 -7.35
C ILE A 147 -1.68 11.62 -7.32
N TYR A 148 -2.69 11.61 -8.18
CA TYR A 148 -3.69 10.56 -8.28
C TYR A 148 -3.13 9.35 -9.04
N MET A 149 -3.22 8.18 -8.42
CA MET A 149 -2.82 6.89 -8.98
C MET A 149 -4.01 5.95 -8.89
N GLY A 150 -4.87 5.96 -9.91
CA GLY A 150 -6.08 5.13 -9.99
C GLY A 150 -6.44 4.79 -11.42
#